data_AF-A0AAN8WK90-F1
#
_entry.id   AF-A0AAN8WK90-F1
#
_cell.length_a   1.000
_cell.length_b   1.000
_cell.length_c   1.000
_cell.angle_alpha   90.00
_cell.angle_beta   90.00
_cell.angle_gamma   90.00
#
_symmetry.space_group_name_H-M   'P 1'
#
loop_
_entity.id
_entity.type
_entity.pdbx_description
1 polymer ?
#
loop_
_entity_poly.entity_id
_entity_poly.type
_entity_poly.pdbx_seq_one_letter_code
_entity_poly.pdbx_strand_id
1 'polypeptide(L)'
;MEDEYPSSFQGFKIMRLKFSEESKAAHQILWKRHSVRTYCESKPPDRTLFVVNLPPYCTEASIRHLFSRYGDIRNVYFHKKPSSDLPHIPKYPNFSKVTPVKGFKVAYVVFTNVSGIKCAMEASSADVLILSTPEHPVLTGVRSK
;
A
#
# COMPACT_ATOMS: atom_id res chain seq x y z
N MET A 1 23.86 17.56 -2.40
CA MET A 1 23.02 17.45 -3.60
C MET A 1 21.71 16.86 -3.12
N GLU A 2 20.74 17.71 -2.74
CA GLU A 2 19.40 17.24 -2.43
C GLU A 2 18.72 16.98 -3.76
N ASP A 3 18.53 15.71 -4.10
CA ASP A 3 17.78 15.34 -5.29
C ASP A 3 16.35 15.87 -5.11
N GLU A 4 16.00 16.91 -5.88
CA GLU A 4 14.66 17.50 -5.93
C GLU A 4 13.76 16.55 -6.73
N TYR A 5 13.19 15.57 -6.04
CA TYR A 5 12.27 14.63 -6.67
C TYR A 5 10.92 15.29 -6.92
N PRO A 6 10.26 14.99 -8.06
CA PRO A 6 8.93 15.49 -8.32
C PRO A 6 7.95 15.05 -7.22
N SER A 7 7.15 15.99 -6.70
CA SER A 7 6.14 15.73 -5.67
C SER A 7 4.94 14.94 -6.18
N SER A 8 4.70 14.97 -7.50
CA SER A 8 3.63 14.21 -8.15
C SER A 8 3.95 13.87 -9.60
N PHE A 9 3.37 12.78 -10.11
CA PHE A 9 3.50 12.33 -11.50
C PHE A 9 2.17 11.72 -11.98
N GLN A 10 1.57 12.25 -13.05
CA GLN A 10 0.30 11.74 -13.62
C GLN A 10 -0.84 11.54 -12.59
N GLY A 11 -0.95 12.46 -11.64
CA GLY A 11 -1.93 12.38 -10.54
C GLY A 11 -1.58 11.39 -9.43
N PHE A 12 -0.42 10.74 -9.50
CA PHE A 12 0.18 10.03 -8.38
C PHE A 12 0.98 10.97 -7.49
N LYS A 13 0.86 10.75 -6.19
CA LYS A 13 1.73 11.31 -5.18
C LYS A 13 2.92 10.38 -4.95
N ILE A 14 4.13 10.92 -4.93
CA ILE A 14 5.36 10.16 -4.70
C ILE A 14 5.75 10.32 -3.24
N MET A 15 6.00 9.18 -2.58
CA MET A 15 6.20 9.11 -1.14
C MET A 15 7.40 8.24 -0.82
N ARG A 16 8.18 8.65 0.18
CA ARG A 16 9.39 7.92 0.59
C ARG A 16 9.03 6.90 1.66
N LEU A 17 9.36 5.64 1.42
CA LEU A 17 9.18 4.51 2.33
C LEU A 17 10.52 3.98 2.79
N LYS A 18 10.83 4.14 4.08
CA LYS A 18 11.97 3.49 4.72
C LYS A 18 11.52 2.20 5.40
N PHE A 19 12.40 1.20 5.42
CA PHE A 19 12.12 -0.02 6.17
C PHE A 19 12.07 0.26 7.68
N SER A 20 13.09 0.91 8.21
CA SER A 20 13.17 1.37 9.60
C SER A 20 13.73 2.80 9.67
N GLU A 21 13.73 3.40 10.85
CA GLU A 21 14.27 4.76 11.05
C GLU A 21 15.77 4.84 10.74
N GLU A 22 16.51 3.79 11.11
CA GLU A 22 17.97 3.70 10.96
C GLU A 22 18.40 3.41 9.52
N SER A 23 17.49 2.91 8.67
CA SER A 23 17.79 2.59 7.28
C SER A 23 18.30 3.84 6.54
N LYS A 24 19.40 3.73 5.81
CA LYS A 24 19.82 4.79 4.87
C LYS A 24 19.09 4.70 3.53
N ALA A 25 18.59 3.51 3.20
CA ALA A 25 17.84 3.26 1.99
C ALA A 25 16.36 3.67 2.17
N ALA A 26 15.84 4.36 1.16
CA ALA A 26 14.42 4.70 1.03
C ALA A 26 13.92 4.19 -0.33
N HIS A 27 12.73 3.59 -0.33
CA HIS A 27 12.02 3.15 -1.51
C HIS A 27 10.92 4.14 -1.86
N GLN A 28 10.66 4.39 -3.14
CA GLN A 28 9.59 5.30 -3.55
C GLN A 28 8.31 4.53 -3.80
N ILE A 29 7.24 4.87 -3.08
CA ILE A 29 5.90 4.35 -3.35
C ILE A 29 5.05 5.46 -3.94
N LEU A 30 4.14 5.08 -4.84
CA LEU A 30 3.27 6.04 -5.50
C LEU A 30 1.84 5.71 -5.19
N TRP A 31 1.02 6.71 -4.88
CA TRP A 31 -0.40 6.49 -4.68
C TRP A 31 -1.29 7.56 -5.30
N LYS A 32 -2.52 7.18 -5.60
CA LYS A 32 -3.58 8.10 -6.03
C LYS A 32 -4.95 7.59 -5.63
N ARG A 33 -5.97 8.42 -5.80
CA ARG A 33 -7.37 7.97 -5.68
C ARG A 33 -7.64 6.85 -6.67
N HIS A 34 -8.33 5.81 -6.21
CA HIS A 34 -8.77 4.75 -7.09
C HIS A 34 -9.77 5.30 -8.11
N SER A 35 -9.46 5.13 -9.39
CA SER A 35 -10.32 5.53 -10.49
C SER A 35 -10.55 4.33 -11.39
N VAL A 36 -11.80 3.88 -11.46
CA VAL A 36 -12.23 2.73 -12.27
C VAL A 36 -13.45 3.10 -13.08
N ARG A 37 -13.52 2.55 -14.29
CA ARG A 37 -14.71 2.67 -15.16
C ARG A 37 -15.86 1.77 -14.70
N THR A 38 -15.53 0.64 -14.07
CA THR A 38 -16.48 -0.35 -13.57
C THR A 38 -16.49 -0.31 -12.04
N TYR A 39 -17.67 -0.11 -11.46
CA TYR A 39 -17.84 -0.08 -10.01
C TYR A 39 -17.60 -1.47 -9.41
N CYS A 40 -16.85 -1.53 -8.31
CA CYS A 40 -16.57 -2.74 -7.57
C CYS A 40 -16.91 -2.50 -6.09
N GLU A 41 -17.90 -3.21 -5.55
CA GLU A 41 -18.39 -2.99 -4.18
C GLU A 41 -17.30 -3.21 -3.12
N SER A 42 -16.39 -4.16 -3.37
CA SER A 42 -15.26 -4.42 -2.47
C SER A 42 -14.18 -3.34 -2.55
N LYS A 43 -14.06 -2.63 -3.68
CA LYS A 43 -13.04 -1.61 -3.97
C LYS A 43 -13.70 -0.33 -4.48
N PRO A 44 -14.54 0.33 -3.67
CA PRO A 44 -15.29 1.48 -4.13
C PRO A 44 -14.37 2.70 -4.28
N PRO A 45 -14.49 3.47 -5.37
CA PRO A 45 -13.49 4.48 -5.76
C PRO A 45 -13.40 5.69 -4.82
N ASP A 46 -14.47 5.99 -4.08
CA ASP A 46 -14.62 7.10 -3.15
C ASP A 46 -13.84 6.92 -1.84
N ARG A 47 -13.53 5.68 -1.46
CA ARG A 47 -12.79 5.32 -0.23
C ARG A 47 -11.64 4.34 -0.43
N THR A 48 -11.31 3.98 -1.68
CA THR A 48 -10.11 3.19 -2.00
C THR A 48 -8.93 4.06 -2.47
N LEU A 49 -7.76 3.89 -1.82
CA LEU A 49 -6.48 4.43 -2.27
C LEU A 49 -5.74 3.37 -3.09
N PHE A 50 -5.29 3.77 -4.28
CA PHE A 50 -4.52 2.93 -5.17
C PHE A 50 -3.02 3.20 -4.98
N VAL A 51 -2.28 2.20 -4.52
CA VAL A 51 -0.85 2.28 -4.19
C VAL A 51 -0.07 1.33 -5.08
N VAL A 52 1.02 1.80 -5.68
CA VAL A 52 1.90 1.02 -6.55
C VAL A 52 3.34 1.06 -6.07
N ASN A 53 4.15 0.19 -6.67
CA ASN A 53 5.57 0.03 -6.36
C ASN A 53 5.81 -0.41 -4.90
N LEU A 54 4.91 -1.20 -4.31
CA LEU A 54 5.11 -1.70 -2.96
C LEU A 54 6.16 -2.82 -2.95
N PRO A 55 7.17 -2.74 -2.08
CA PRO A 55 8.18 -3.79 -1.93
C PRO A 55 7.59 -5.16 -1.57
N PRO A 56 8.29 -6.27 -1.89
CA PRO A 56 7.81 -7.63 -1.64
C PRO A 56 7.60 -7.93 -0.14
N TYR A 57 8.36 -7.28 0.73
CA TYR A 57 8.28 -7.45 2.18
C TYR A 57 7.07 -6.77 2.83
N CYS A 58 6.32 -5.93 2.10
CA CYS A 58 5.10 -5.33 2.64
C CYS A 58 4.02 -6.40 2.85
N THR A 59 3.58 -6.54 4.09
CA THR A 59 2.46 -7.39 4.52
C THR A 59 1.19 -6.57 4.70
N GLU A 60 0.03 -7.23 4.76
CA GLU A 60 -1.24 -6.57 5.06
C GLU A 60 -1.18 -5.78 6.37
N ALA A 61 -0.64 -6.39 7.43
CA ALA A 61 -0.47 -5.74 8.73
C ALA A 61 0.41 -4.48 8.62
N SER A 62 1.54 -4.55 7.91
CA SER A 62 2.44 -3.40 7.73
C SER A 62 1.78 -2.27 6.95
N ILE A 63 1.00 -2.57 5.90
CA ILE A 63 0.29 -1.56 5.12
C ILE A 63 -0.86 -0.97 5.94
N ARG A 64 -1.56 -1.80 6.72
CA ARG A 64 -2.62 -1.34 7.60
C ARG A 64 -2.07 -0.37 8.66
N HIS A 65 -0.96 -0.71 9.29
CA HIS A 65 -0.29 0.18 10.24
C HIS A 65 0.24 1.46 9.56
N LEU A 66 0.83 1.34 8.38
CA LEU A 66 1.40 2.49 7.68
C LEU A 66 0.36 3.55 7.32
N PHE A 67 -0.81 3.12 6.82
CA PHE A 67 -1.87 4.01 6.35
C PHE A 67 -2.91 4.36 7.42
N SER A 68 -2.86 3.76 8.62
CA SER A 68 -3.80 4.09 9.72
C SER A 68 -3.73 5.54 10.15
N ARG A 69 -2.55 6.19 9.99
CA ARG A 69 -2.36 7.63 10.25
C ARG A 69 -3.26 8.54 9.43
N TYR A 70 -3.77 8.06 8.29
CA TYR A 70 -4.67 8.83 7.43
C TYR A 70 -6.14 8.54 7.72
N GLY A 71 -6.45 7.39 8.33
CA GLY A 71 -7.80 7.00 8.71
C GLY A 71 -7.94 5.50 8.91
N ASP A 72 -9.08 5.08 9.44
CA ASP A 72 -9.38 3.67 9.68
C ASP A 72 -9.47 2.88 8.38
N ILE A 73 -8.79 1.74 8.35
CA ILE A 73 -8.75 0.87 7.18
C ILE A 73 -9.78 -0.23 7.36
N ARG A 74 -10.60 -0.42 6.34
CA ARG A 74 -11.53 -1.55 6.24
C ARG A 74 -10.79 -2.77 5.76
N ASN A 75 -10.33 -2.75 4.51
CA ASN A 75 -9.65 -3.88 3.86
C ASN A 75 -8.41 -3.41 3.08
N VAL A 76 -7.45 -4.31 2.90
CA VAL A 76 -6.30 -4.11 2.01
C VAL A 76 -6.24 -5.27 1.00
N TYR A 77 -6.13 -4.94 -0.28
CA TYR A 77 -6.04 -5.96 -1.33
C TYR A 77 -4.75 -5.83 -2.11
N PHE A 78 -4.01 -6.94 -2.24
CA PHE A 78 -2.78 -6.98 -3.04
C PHE A 78 -2.99 -7.63 -4.39
N HIS A 79 -2.41 -7.03 -5.42
CA HIS A 79 -2.42 -7.52 -6.80
C HIS A 79 -1.00 -7.47 -7.38
N LYS A 80 -0.68 -8.39 -8.31
CA LYS A 80 0.60 -8.36 -9.05
C LYS A 80 0.63 -7.26 -10.11
N LYS A 81 -0.53 -6.95 -10.69
CA LYS A 81 -0.72 -5.95 -11.73
C LYS A 81 -1.94 -5.09 -11.35
N PRO A 82 -2.03 -3.84 -11.82
CA PRO A 82 -3.25 -3.05 -11.65
C PRO A 82 -4.41 -3.77 -12.36
N SER A 83 -5.36 -4.31 -11.59
CA SER A 83 -6.54 -4.98 -12.13
C SER A 83 -7.80 -4.51 -11.42
N SER A 84 -8.86 -4.33 -12.19
CA SER A 84 -10.20 -4.10 -11.65
C SER A 84 -10.79 -5.37 -11.03
N ASP A 85 -10.27 -6.54 -11.41
CA ASP A 85 -10.72 -7.84 -10.89
C ASP A 85 -10.64 -7.89 -9.37
N LEU A 86 -11.55 -8.63 -8.75
CA LEU A 86 -11.44 -8.97 -7.34
C LEU A 86 -10.09 -9.66 -7.09
N PRO A 87 -9.41 -9.39 -5.97
CA PRO A 87 -8.34 -10.27 -5.53
C PRO A 87 -8.96 -11.67 -5.47
N HIS A 88 -8.26 -12.66 -6.02
CA HIS A 88 -8.81 -13.98 -6.28
C HIS A 88 -9.30 -14.61 -4.96
N ILE A 89 -10.57 -14.38 -4.59
CA ILE A 89 -11.21 -15.08 -3.48
C ILE A 89 -11.48 -16.47 -4.03
N PRO A 90 -10.80 -17.51 -3.54
CA PRO A 90 -10.99 -18.84 -4.05
C PRO A 90 -12.45 -19.24 -3.80
N LYS A 91 -13.23 -19.42 -4.87
CA LYS A 91 -14.59 -19.98 -4.78
C LYS A 91 -14.60 -21.38 -4.13
N TYR A 92 -13.44 -22.01 -4.01
CA TYR A 92 -13.22 -23.30 -3.36
C TYR A 92 -11.99 -23.21 -2.43
N PRO A 93 -12.16 -23.14 -1.10
CA PRO A 93 -11.04 -22.97 -0.15
C PRO A 93 -10.02 -24.11 -0.21
N ASN A 94 -10.41 -25.29 -0.70
CA ASN A 94 -9.56 -26.48 -0.77
C ASN A 94 -8.85 -26.68 -2.12
N PHE A 95 -9.23 -25.95 -3.18
CA PHE A 95 -8.75 -26.22 -4.55
C PHE A 95 -8.00 -25.08 -5.21
N SER A 96 -8.03 -23.87 -4.65
CA SER A 96 -7.21 -22.78 -5.18
C SER A 96 -6.18 -22.41 -4.12
N LYS A 97 -4.95 -22.88 -4.30
CA LYS A 97 -3.79 -22.31 -3.60
C LYS A 97 -3.77 -20.83 -3.96
N VAL A 98 -4.24 -19.96 -3.07
CA VAL A 98 -4.05 -18.51 -3.21
C VAL A 98 -2.55 -18.28 -3.11
N THR A 99 -1.88 -18.28 -4.25
CA THR A 99 -0.44 -18.04 -4.27
C THR A 99 -0.23 -16.58 -3.90
N PRO A 100 0.50 -16.29 -2.80
CA PRO A 100 0.80 -14.92 -2.44
C PRO A 100 1.51 -14.22 -3.61
N VAL A 101 1.19 -12.94 -3.82
CA VAL A 101 1.83 -12.13 -4.88
C VAL A 101 3.33 -12.09 -4.62
N LYS A 102 4.10 -12.71 -5.51
CA LYS A 102 5.57 -12.71 -5.47
C LYS A 102 6.10 -11.43 -6.13
N GLY A 103 7.07 -10.79 -5.48
CA GLY A 103 7.72 -9.57 -5.98
C GLY A 103 6.99 -8.29 -5.59
N PHE A 104 7.19 -7.23 -6.38
CA PHE A 104 6.53 -5.94 -6.18
C PHE A 104 5.02 -6.07 -6.32
N LYS A 105 4.30 -5.32 -5.47
CA LYS A 105 2.85 -5.41 -5.32
C LYS A 105 2.19 -4.08 -5.63
N VAL A 106 0.93 -4.20 -6.05
CA VAL A 106 -0.04 -3.12 -6.09
C VAL A 106 -0.99 -3.34 -4.93
N ALA A 107 -1.31 -2.30 -4.15
CA ALA A 107 -2.30 -2.38 -3.10
C ALA A 107 -3.50 -1.47 -3.37
N TYR A 108 -4.67 -1.97 -2.99
CA TYR A 108 -5.89 -1.19 -2.86
C TYR A 108 -6.21 -1.11 -1.37
N VAL A 109 -5.98 0.07 -0.78
CA VAL A 109 -6.25 0.33 0.63
C VAL A 109 -7.64 0.94 0.73
N VAL A 110 -8.60 0.20 1.27
CA VAL A 110 -9.98 0.65 1.43
C VAL A 110 -10.15 1.23 2.82
N PHE A 111 -10.37 2.53 2.91
CA PHE A 111 -10.71 3.20 4.16
C PHE A 111 -12.16 2.94 4.54
N THR A 112 -12.46 2.98 5.84
CA THR A 112 -13.83 2.95 6.34
C THR A 112 -14.57 4.23 5.92
N ASN A 113 -13.90 5.38 6.07
CA ASN A 113 -14.44 6.71 5.81
C ASN A 113 -13.75 7.37 4.60
N VAL A 114 -14.50 8.20 3.86
CA VAL A 114 -13.99 8.97 2.71
C VAL A 114 -12.95 10.02 3.12
N SER A 115 -12.95 10.44 4.38
CA SER A 115 -11.93 11.33 4.95
C SER A 115 -10.53 10.73 4.84
N GLY A 116 -10.40 9.40 4.95
CA GLY A 116 -9.11 8.71 4.87
C GLY A 116 -8.38 8.96 3.56
N ILE A 117 -9.12 8.99 2.44
CA ILE A 117 -8.54 9.36 1.14
C ILE A 117 -8.10 10.82 1.12
N LYS A 118 -8.93 11.74 1.64
CA LYS A 118 -8.60 13.17 1.61
C LYS A 118 -7.30 13.42 2.37
N CYS A 119 -7.19 12.90 3.58
CA CYS A 119 -5.98 12.98 4.39
C CYS A 119 -4.77 12.34 3.70
N ALA A 120 -4.93 11.15 3.10
CA ALA A 120 -3.84 10.49 2.37
C ALA A 120 -3.39 11.25 1.11
N MET A 121 -4.30 11.97 0.45
CA MET A 121 -3.97 12.80 -0.71
C MET A 121 -3.33 14.13 -0.30
N GLU A 122 -3.63 14.65 0.89
CA GLU A 122 -3.08 15.89 1.45
C GLU A 122 -1.70 15.67 2.11
N ALA A 123 -1.37 14.45 2.53
CA ALA A 123 -0.10 14.06 3.16
C ALA A 123 1.15 14.64 2.49
N SER A 124 2.11 15.23 3.20
CA SER A 124 3.24 15.90 2.51
C SER A 124 4.13 14.89 1.79
N SER A 125 4.57 15.22 0.56
CA SER A 125 5.56 14.40 -0.17
C SER A 125 6.96 14.43 0.47
N ALA A 126 7.20 15.34 1.43
CA ALA A 126 8.39 15.34 2.27
C ALA A 126 8.31 14.31 3.41
N ASP A 127 7.10 13.82 3.74
CA ASP A 127 6.93 12.87 4.83
C ASP A 127 7.55 11.52 4.48
N VAL A 128 8.28 10.97 5.45
CA VAL A 128 8.89 9.65 5.35
C VAL A 128 8.03 8.63 6.07
N LEU A 129 7.64 7.60 5.33
CA LEU A 129 6.87 6.48 5.82
C LEU A 129 7.83 5.42 6.36
N ILE A 130 7.63 4.99 7.59
CA ILE A 130 8.43 3.95 8.23
C ILE A 130 7.59 2.69 8.27
N LEU A 131 8.09 1.62 7.66
CA LEU A 131 7.32 0.38 7.53
C LEU A 131 7.39 -0.49 8.79
N SER A 132 8.58 -0.64 9.38
CA SER A 132 8.84 -1.45 10.56
C SER A 132 9.16 -0.54 11.74
N THR A 133 8.27 -0.52 12.72
CA THR A 133 8.46 0.19 13.98
C THR A 133 8.74 -0.81 15.11
N PRO A 134 9.30 -0.39 16.25
CA PRO A 134 9.51 -1.29 17.40
C PRO A 134 8.21 -1.94 17.90
N GLU A 135 7.09 -1.23 17.78
CA GLU A 135 5.76 -1.71 18.16
C GLU A 135 5.17 -2.70 17.14
N HIS A 136 5.46 -2.49 15.86
CA HIS A 136 4.92 -3.28 14.74
C HIS A 136 6.06 -3.74 13.82
N PRO A 137 6.91 -4.69 14.29
CA PRO A 137 8.07 -5.11 13.53
C PRO A 137 7.66 -5.92 12.29
N VAL A 138 8.26 -5.59 11.13
CA VAL A 138 8.08 -6.37 9.91
C VAL A 138 9.17 -7.43 9.82
N LEU A 139 8.78 -8.69 10.02
CA LEU A 139 9.69 -9.82 9.93
C LEU A 139 10.17 -10.00 8.49
N THR A 140 11.48 -9.86 8.28
CA THR A 140 12.16 -10.07 6.99
C THR A 140 13.43 -10.90 7.19
N GLY A 141 13.92 -11.52 6.12
CA GLY A 141 15.16 -12.32 6.15
C GLY A 141 15.00 -13.71 6.76
N VAL A 142 16.13 -14.36 7.01
CA VAL A 142 16.21 -15.68 7.66
C VAL A 142 16.75 -15.49 9.07
N ARG A 143 16.03 -15.98 10.08
CA ARG A 143 16.52 -15.97 11.45
C ARG A 143 17.54 -17.11 11.59
N SER A 144 18.83 -16.78 11.69
CA SER A 144 19.82 -17.80 12.07
C SER A 144 19.48 -18.28 13.47
N LYS A 145 19.39 -19.60 13.63
CA LYS A 145 19.39 -20.23 14.96
C LYS A 145 20.77 -20.13 15.57
#